data_AF-A0A6V8K2D4-F1
#
_entry.id   AF-A0A6V8K2D4-F1
#
_cell.length_a   1.000
_cell.length_b   1.000
_cell.length_c   1.000
_cell.angle_alpha   90.00
_cell.angle_beta   90.00
_cell.angle_gamma   90.00
#
_symmetry.space_group_name_H-M   'P 1'
#
loop_
_entity.id
_entity.type
_entity.pdbx_description
1 polymer ?
#
loop_
_entity_poly.entity_id
_entity_poly.type
_entity_poly.pdbx_seq_one_letter_code
_entity_poly.pdbx_strand_id
1 'polypeptide(L)'
;MVRTTAVAVTALALLGPAAPAVAAPSASATTGGAISHDEQITFQRWSTYQDWRRGTHEGTVALPGVRTGITIGRPAGTVDYTDPHTGTTKTWSYATWTSPVRGVGFDASELVASWNADTPAGTWVQIEMQGTYNTGDHTPWYVMGRWASGDQDIRRTSVNRQGDPWSTIWTDTFSIDDVAGGVLLRDYQLRVTLYREPGQWRSPRVWMVGAMSSLVPDRFTVPLSKGRIAWGRELSVPRYSQNIHEGHYPEYDGGGEAWCSPTSTEMVVEYWGRRPSDEDTAWVDPTYPDPTVNHAARMVYDYTYDGAGNWPFNTAYAASFPGLDAFVTRLHSLDDVERLIRAGIPVITSQSFLASELDGANYGTSGHLFVVVGFTAEGDVVVNDPASSSNDAVRNVYPREQFETVWLRTKRINASGGVSGGSGGIAYLIKPWWKPWPQAAGLPV
;
A
#
# COMPACT_ATOMS: atom_id res chain seq x y z
N MET A 1 -6.68 89.57 -33.96
CA MET A 1 -7.56 89.18 -35.07
C MET A 1 -7.59 87.66 -35.18
N VAL A 2 -8.73 87.05 -34.82
CA VAL A 2 -9.49 86.04 -35.59
C VAL A 2 -8.72 84.90 -36.30
N ARG A 3 -8.75 83.70 -35.69
CA ARG A 3 -9.35 82.41 -36.16
C ARG A 3 -8.84 81.65 -37.42
N THR A 4 -8.54 80.35 -37.19
CA THR A 4 -8.91 79.11 -37.96
C THR A 4 -8.53 79.02 -39.46
N THR A 5 -8.36 77.87 -40.16
CA THR A 5 -9.06 76.58 -40.16
C THR A 5 -8.33 75.56 -41.08
N ALA A 6 -8.68 74.28 -40.93
CA ALA A 6 -8.24 73.10 -41.68
C ALA A 6 -8.66 73.01 -43.17
N VAL A 7 -8.01 72.09 -43.90
CA VAL A 7 -8.58 71.41 -45.08
C VAL A 7 -8.28 69.91 -44.99
N ALA A 8 -9.34 69.11 -45.08
CA ALA A 8 -9.34 67.67 -45.21
C ALA A 8 -9.49 67.27 -46.70
N VAL A 9 -8.93 66.12 -47.08
CA VAL A 9 -9.26 65.43 -48.34
C VAL A 9 -9.67 64.00 -48.00
N THR A 10 -10.90 63.68 -48.40
CA THR A 10 -11.62 62.43 -48.17
C THR A 10 -11.35 61.44 -49.32
N ALA A 11 -11.02 60.19 -49.01
CA ALA A 11 -11.01 59.09 -49.97
C ALA A 11 -12.14 58.10 -49.65
N LEU A 12 -12.95 57.81 -50.66
CA LEU A 12 -14.14 56.95 -50.63
C LEU A 12 -13.70 55.47 -50.79
N ALA A 13 -14.10 54.59 -49.87
CA ALA A 13 -13.97 53.14 -50.02
C ALA A 13 -15.35 52.46 -49.98
N LEU A 14 -15.63 51.67 -51.01
CA LEU A 14 -16.85 50.89 -51.23
C LEU A 14 -16.94 49.73 -50.23
N LEU A 15 -18.04 49.66 -49.47
CA LEU A 15 -18.39 48.56 -48.58
C LEU A 15 -19.19 47.50 -49.37
N GLY A 16 -18.63 46.29 -49.47
CA GLY A 16 -19.38 45.07 -49.82
C GLY A 16 -19.82 44.32 -48.55
N PRO A 17 -20.96 43.60 -48.54
CA PRO A 17 -21.44 42.90 -47.35
C PRO A 17 -20.61 41.64 -47.10
N ALA A 18 -19.92 41.58 -45.97
CA ALA A 18 -19.34 40.35 -45.44
C ALA A 18 -20.43 39.54 -44.74
N ALA A 19 -20.71 38.34 -45.23
CA ALA A 19 -21.56 37.37 -44.55
C ALA A 19 -20.85 36.86 -43.27
N PRO A 20 -21.57 36.70 -42.14
CA PRO A 20 -20.97 36.13 -40.94
C PRO A 20 -20.67 34.65 -41.17
N ALA A 21 -19.42 34.25 -40.99
CA ALA A 21 -19.03 32.85 -40.91
C ALA A 21 -19.66 32.24 -39.66
N VAL A 22 -20.65 31.37 -39.85
CA VAL A 22 -21.22 30.54 -38.78
C VAL A 22 -20.14 29.52 -38.40
N ALA A 23 -19.51 29.72 -37.24
CA ALA A 23 -18.64 28.73 -36.66
C ALA A 23 -19.47 27.47 -36.37
N ALA A 24 -19.09 26.35 -36.98
CA ALA A 24 -19.62 25.05 -36.62
C ALA A 24 -19.34 24.79 -35.12
N PRO A 25 -20.29 24.23 -34.35
CA PRO A 25 -20.02 23.86 -32.98
C PRO A 25 -18.92 22.80 -32.99
N SER A 26 -17.75 23.16 -32.48
CA SER A 26 -16.70 22.21 -32.12
C SER A 26 -17.34 21.17 -31.23
N ALA A 27 -17.38 19.93 -31.69
CA ALA A 27 -17.79 18.81 -30.87
C ALA A 27 -16.92 18.82 -29.62
N SER A 28 -17.52 19.20 -28.48
CA SER A 28 -16.91 19.02 -27.18
C SER A 28 -16.52 17.55 -27.09
N ALA A 29 -15.21 17.28 -27.08
CA ALA A 29 -14.70 16.00 -26.65
C ALA A 29 -15.35 15.73 -25.29
N THR A 30 -16.18 14.69 -25.23
CA THR A 30 -16.72 14.16 -24.00
C THR A 30 -15.52 13.75 -23.15
N THR A 31 -15.06 14.65 -22.29
CA THR A 31 -14.27 14.29 -21.12
C THR A 31 -15.06 13.21 -20.42
N GLY A 32 -14.57 11.97 -20.47
CA GLY A 32 -15.17 10.85 -19.76
C GLY A 32 -15.50 11.31 -18.35
N GLY A 33 -16.79 11.28 -18.01
CA GLY A 33 -17.25 11.79 -16.72
C GLY A 33 -16.39 11.21 -15.61
N ALA A 34 -15.85 12.07 -14.76
CA ALA A 34 -15.19 11.63 -13.55
C ALA A 34 -16.14 10.65 -12.84
N ILE A 35 -15.70 9.41 -12.67
CA ILE A 35 -16.48 8.44 -11.92
C ILE A 35 -16.54 9.01 -10.50
N SER A 36 -17.75 9.37 -10.06
CA SER A 36 -17.95 9.84 -8.69
C SER A 36 -18.01 8.60 -7.81
N HIS A 37 -16.95 8.39 -7.06
CA HIS A 37 -16.90 7.40 -5.99
C HIS A 37 -17.48 8.02 -4.71
N ASP A 38 -18.19 7.25 -3.91
CA ASP A 38 -18.61 7.66 -2.56
C ASP A 38 -17.46 7.55 -1.55
N GLU A 39 -16.41 6.79 -1.88
CA GLU A 39 -15.12 6.83 -1.21
C GLU A 39 -14.12 7.82 -1.82
N GLN A 40 -13.16 8.25 -1.00
CA GLN A 40 -11.98 8.98 -1.43
C GLN A 40 -10.73 8.21 -1.01
N ILE A 41 -9.84 7.97 -1.96
CA ILE A 41 -8.60 7.21 -1.74
C ILE A 41 -7.46 7.95 -2.43
N THR A 42 -6.31 8.03 -1.77
CA THR A 42 -5.08 8.52 -2.38
C THR A 42 -3.89 7.72 -1.88
N PHE A 43 -2.90 7.54 -2.75
CA PHE A 43 -1.57 7.09 -2.33
C PHE A 43 -0.56 8.17 -2.71
N GLN A 44 0.20 8.63 -1.72
CA GLN A 44 1.18 9.70 -1.90
C GLN A 44 2.52 9.24 -1.36
N ARG A 45 3.59 9.43 -2.16
CA ARG A 45 4.93 8.94 -1.83
C ARG A 45 6.02 9.98 -2.08
N TRP A 46 7.12 9.80 -1.37
CA TRP A 46 8.43 10.37 -1.63
C TRP A 46 9.33 9.26 -2.15
N SER A 47 9.79 9.40 -3.39
CA SER A 47 10.59 8.35 -4.05
C SER A 47 11.57 8.87 -5.09
N THR A 48 11.53 10.17 -5.42
CA THR A 48 12.47 10.81 -6.33
C THR A 48 13.58 11.54 -5.58
N TYR A 49 14.69 11.85 -6.25
CA TYR A 49 15.79 12.61 -5.63
C TYR A 49 15.32 14.00 -5.17
N GLN A 50 14.40 14.62 -5.90
CA GLN A 50 13.82 15.90 -5.51
C GLN A 50 12.95 15.77 -4.25
N ASP A 51 12.18 14.69 -4.14
CA ASP A 51 11.39 14.41 -2.94
C ASP A 51 12.28 14.30 -1.70
N TRP A 52 13.34 13.49 -1.79
CA TRP A 52 14.29 13.31 -0.69
C TRP A 52 14.97 14.62 -0.29
N ARG A 53 15.34 15.46 -1.27
CA ARG A 53 15.93 16.78 -1.00
C ARG A 53 14.99 17.80 -0.36
N ARG A 54 13.68 17.64 -0.49
CA ARG A 54 12.69 18.58 0.05
C ARG A 54 12.38 18.34 1.54
N GLY A 55 12.59 17.14 2.04
CA GLY A 55 12.45 16.87 3.48
C GLY A 55 13.59 17.49 4.30
N THR A 56 13.38 17.54 5.62
CA THR A 56 14.37 17.99 6.59
C THR A 56 15.31 16.85 6.94
N HIS A 57 16.61 17.06 6.77
CA HIS A 57 17.64 16.05 7.05
C HIS A 57 18.33 16.37 8.37
N GLU A 58 18.31 15.41 9.29
CA GLU A 58 19.13 15.41 10.50
C GLU A 58 20.10 14.23 10.40
N GLY A 59 21.24 14.48 9.75
CA GLY A 59 22.28 13.48 9.54
C GLY A 59 22.07 12.52 8.36
N THR A 60 20.87 12.53 7.77
CA THR A 60 20.58 11.80 6.53
C THR A 60 21.16 12.53 5.31
N VAL A 61 21.31 11.78 4.21
CA VAL A 61 21.71 12.33 2.91
C VAL A 61 20.89 11.68 1.80
N ALA A 62 20.42 12.49 0.85
CA ALA A 62 19.75 12.01 -0.35
C ALA A 62 20.78 11.47 -1.36
N LEU A 63 20.56 10.25 -1.84
CA LEU A 63 21.39 9.56 -2.82
C LEU A 63 20.89 9.85 -4.25
N PRO A 64 21.66 10.49 -5.13
CA PRO A 64 21.27 10.65 -6.52
C PRO A 64 21.34 9.31 -7.29
N GLY A 65 20.62 9.19 -8.41
CA GLY A 65 20.69 8.02 -9.31
C GLY A 65 19.33 7.42 -9.67
N VAL A 66 19.38 6.28 -10.36
CA VAL A 66 18.20 5.61 -10.98
C VAL A 66 17.26 5.01 -9.95
N ARG A 67 17.80 4.35 -8.92
CA ARG A 67 17.09 4.14 -7.66
C ARG A 67 17.74 5.11 -6.69
N THR A 68 17.08 6.22 -6.45
CA THR A 68 17.44 7.23 -5.44
C THR A 68 17.06 6.74 -4.04
N GLY A 69 17.24 7.54 -3.01
CA GLY A 69 16.86 7.22 -1.64
C GLY A 69 17.52 8.12 -0.63
N ILE A 70 17.37 7.77 0.64
CA ILE A 70 18.10 8.35 1.76
C ILE A 70 18.89 7.26 2.48
N THR A 71 20.02 7.68 3.06
CA THR A 71 20.89 6.86 3.93
C THR A 71 21.45 7.74 5.03
N ILE A 72 22.14 7.14 6.00
CA ILE A 72 22.90 7.88 7.01
C ILE A 72 24.15 8.48 6.34
N GLY A 73 24.28 9.81 6.39
CA GLY A 73 25.50 10.53 6.03
C GLY A 73 26.40 10.65 7.25
N ARG A 74 26.11 11.63 8.12
CA ARG A 74 26.74 11.79 9.42
C ARG A 74 25.67 11.57 10.50
N PRO A 75 25.79 10.56 11.38
CA PRO A 75 24.78 10.35 12.42
C PRO A 75 24.48 11.63 13.20
N ALA A 76 23.20 11.88 13.48
CA ALA A 76 22.74 12.98 14.32
C ALA A 76 23.12 12.76 15.79
N GLY A 77 23.16 11.50 16.21
CA GLY A 77 23.60 11.10 17.54
C GLY A 77 23.59 9.59 17.71
N THR A 78 23.64 9.15 18.96
CA THR A 78 23.44 7.77 19.37
C THR A 78 22.26 7.65 20.31
N VAL A 79 21.61 6.50 20.34
CA VAL A 79 20.51 6.18 21.25
C VAL A 79 20.59 4.71 21.66
N ASP A 80 20.28 4.43 22.92
CA ASP A 80 20.12 3.05 23.39
C ASP A 80 18.69 2.60 23.09
N TYR A 81 18.57 1.46 22.40
CA TYR A 81 17.30 0.81 22.14
C TYR A 81 17.28 -0.54 22.85
N THR A 82 16.30 -0.70 23.74
CA THR A 82 15.96 -1.99 24.32
C THR A 82 14.85 -2.60 23.48
N ASP A 83 15.16 -3.70 22.81
CA ASP A 83 14.17 -4.47 22.07
C ASP A 83 13.17 -5.09 23.08
N PRO A 84 11.87 -4.78 22.97
CA PRO A 84 10.88 -5.18 23.97
C PRO A 84 10.62 -6.69 23.99
N HIS A 85 11.02 -7.42 22.94
CA HIS A 85 10.74 -8.85 22.76
C HIS A 85 11.91 -9.72 23.16
N THR A 86 13.13 -9.20 23.08
CA THR A 86 14.34 -9.92 23.53
C THR A 86 14.90 -9.41 24.85
N GLY A 87 14.51 -8.21 25.29
CA GLY A 87 15.10 -7.51 26.44
C GLY A 87 16.54 -7.05 26.21
N THR A 88 17.10 -7.23 25.02
CA THR A 88 18.48 -6.84 24.72
C THR A 88 18.56 -5.34 24.44
N THR A 89 19.44 -4.64 25.15
CA THR A 89 19.76 -3.24 24.89
C THR A 89 21.00 -3.14 24.01
N LYS A 90 20.89 -2.39 22.90
CA LYS A 90 22.03 -2.03 22.04
C LYS A 90 22.04 -0.54 21.80
N THR A 91 23.24 0.04 21.68
CA THR A 91 23.43 1.42 21.24
C THR A 91 23.44 1.50 19.72
N TRP A 92 22.71 2.47 19.17
CA TRP A 92 22.59 2.70 17.74
C TRP A 92 22.96 4.14 17.39
N SER A 93 23.79 4.32 16.36
CA SER A 93 23.89 5.61 15.68
C SER A 93 22.62 5.84 14.86
N TYR A 94 22.04 7.02 14.93
CA TYR A 94 20.82 7.33 14.17
C TYR A 94 20.96 8.58 13.30
N ALA A 95 20.15 8.64 12.26
CA ALA A 95 19.88 9.84 11.49
C ALA A 95 18.41 9.87 11.05
N THR A 96 17.86 11.05 10.91
CA THR A 96 16.43 11.24 10.68
C THR A 96 16.18 12.01 9.39
N TRP A 97 15.14 11.63 8.68
CA TRP A 97 14.57 12.42 7.60
C TRP A 97 13.07 12.63 7.87
N THR A 98 12.61 13.87 7.80
CA THR A 98 11.19 14.23 7.98
C THR A 98 10.67 14.82 6.69
N SER A 99 9.55 14.31 6.21
CA SER A 99 8.90 14.82 4.99
C SER A 99 8.39 16.26 5.20
N PRO A 100 8.22 17.05 4.13
CA PRO A 100 7.32 18.20 4.17
C PRO A 100 5.91 17.76 4.59
N VAL A 101 5.12 18.69 5.13
CA VAL A 101 3.67 18.49 5.32
C VAL A 101 3.03 18.15 3.99
N ARG A 102 2.18 17.11 3.99
CA ARG A 102 1.44 16.64 2.83
C ARG A 102 -0.05 16.72 3.12
N GLY A 103 -0.75 17.54 2.35
CA GLY A 103 -2.22 17.51 2.34
C GLY A 103 -2.71 16.25 1.68
N VAL A 104 -3.65 15.57 2.34
CA VAL A 104 -4.30 14.36 1.81
C VAL A 104 -5.08 14.70 0.54
N GLY A 105 -5.71 15.88 0.53
CA GLY A 105 -6.59 16.36 -0.55
C GLY A 105 -8.07 16.27 -0.22
N PHE A 106 -8.39 15.62 0.90
CA PHE A 106 -9.69 15.52 1.54
C PHE A 106 -9.48 15.22 3.04
N ASP A 107 -10.55 15.28 3.83
CA ASP A 107 -10.51 14.93 5.25
C ASP A 107 -10.65 13.40 5.38
N ALA A 108 -9.55 12.69 5.67
CA ALA A 108 -9.46 11.22 5.74
C ALA A 108 -9.83 10.65 7.11
N SER A 109 -10.29 9.40 7.12
CA SER A 109 -10.54 8.63 8.34
C SER A 109 -9.43 7.63 8.65
N GLU A 110 -8.66 7.20 7.65
CA GLU A 110 -7.61 6.19 7.83
C GLU A 110 -6.34 6.51 7.05
N LEU A 111 -5.21 6.00 7.53
CA LEU A 111 -3.91 6.08 6.87
C LEU A 111 -3.07 4.82 7.14
N VAL A 112 -2.46 4.26 6.08
CA VAL A 112 -1.46 3.17 6.19
C VAL A 112 -0.15 3.63 5.57
N ALA A 113 0.92 3.66 6.36
CA ALA A 113 2.26 4.00 5.90
C ALA A 113 2.92 2.80 5.21
N SER A 114 3.67 3.04 4.13
CA SER A 114 4.45 2.03 3.40
C SER A 114 5.87 2.53 3.16
N TRP A 115 6.84 1.62 3.13
CA TRP A 115 8.23 1.94 2.87
C TRP A 115 8.92 0.83 2.08
N ASN A 116 9.89 1.22 1.25
CA ASN A 116 10.80 0.30 0.59
C ASN A 116 12.21 0.57 1.07
N ALA A 117 12.82 -0.41 1.73
CA ALA A 117 14.09 -0.27 2.39
C ALA A 117 14.95 -1.53 2.26
N ASP A 118 16.26 -1.32 2.32
CA ASP A 118 17.27 -2.35 2.54
C ASP A 118 17.94 -2.03 3.87
N THR A 119 18.03 -3.02 4.73
CA THR A 119 18.66 -2.90 6.05
C THR A 119 19.63 -4.06 6.22
N PRO A 120 20.89 -3.88 5.77
CA PRO A 120 21.93 -4.87 6.00
C PRO A 120 22.12 -5.15 7.49
N ALA A 121 22.69 -6.30 7.83
CA ALA A 121 23.01 -6.65 9.22
C ALA A 121 23.69 -5.50 9.99
N GLY A 122 23.27 -5.27 11.23
CA GLY A 122 23.66 -4.12 12.05
C GLY A 122 22.90 -2.85 11.70
N THR A 123 21.74 -2.93 11.04
CA THR A 123 20.93 -1.75 10.69
C THR A 123 19.43 -2.03 10.75
N TRP A 124 18.63 -0.99 10.96
CA TRP A 124 17.17 -1.06 10.94
C TRP A 124 16.57 0.34 10.74
N VAL A 125 15.25 0.42 10.56
CA VAL A 125 14.52 1.70 10.38
C VAL A 125 13.29 1.78 11.28
N GLN A 126 12.93 3.00 11.67
CA GLN A 126 11.64 3.32 12.28
C GLN A 126 10.87 4.27 11.36
N ILE A 127 9.60 3.95 11.12
CA ILE A 127 8.67 4.80 10.37
C ILE A 127 7.68 5.38 11.35
N GLU A 128 7.47 6.70 11.25
CA GLU A 128 6.58 7.44 12.14
C GLU A 128 5.68 8.37 11.33
N MET A 129 4.48 8.62 11.84
CA MET A 129 3.57 9.61 11.28
C MET A 129 3.17 10.65 12.32
N GLN A 130 2.90 11.87 11.85
CA GLN A 130 2.13 12.86 12.58
C GLN A 130 1.07 13.43 11.66
N GLY A 131 -0.15 13.53 12.15
CA GLY A 131 -1.29 14.13 11.47
C GLY A 131 -1.57 15.55 11.94
N THR A 132 -2.26 16.30 11.07
CA THR A 132 -2.99 17.51 11.43
C THR A 132 -4.46 17.24 11.13
N TYR A 133 -5.31 17.40 12.13
CA TYR A 133 -6.75 17.29 11.98
C TYR A 133 -7.33 18.47 11.22
N ASN A 134 -8.55 18.31 10.71
CA ASN A 134 -9.31 19.38 10.10
C ASN A 134 -9.66 20.55 11.06
N THR A 135 -9.50 20.33 12.37
CA THR A 135 -9.58 21.37 13.42
C THR A 135 -8.31 22.24 13.50
N GLY A 136 -7.20 21.77 12.94
CA GLY A 136 -5.88 22.37 13.05
C GLY A 136 -5.02 21.79 14.19
N ASP A 137 -5.58 20.93 15.04
CA ASP A 137 -4.83 20.24 16.10
C ASP A 137 -3.94 19.15 15.50
N HIS A 138 -2.84 18.84 16.19
CA HIS A 138 -1.91 17.79 15.77
C HIS A 138 -2.11 16.51 16.58
N THR A 139 -1.92 15.38 15.91
CA THR A 139 -1.69 14.11 16.60
C THR A 139 -0.34 14.15 17.32
N PRO A 140 -0.10 13.26 18.30
CA PRO A 140 1.24 12.82 18.65
C PRO A 140 1.99 12.25 17.42
N TRP A 141 3.31 12.11 17.54
CA TRP A 141 4.04 11.25 16.61
C TRP A 141 3.77 9.78 16.96
N TYR A 142 3.21 9.04 16.01
CA TYR A 142 2.95 7.62 16.13
C TYR A 142 4.03 6.81 15.40
N VAL A 143 4.50 5.72 16.02
CA VAL A 143 5.37 4.74 15.39
C VAL A 143 4.50 3.80 14.56
N MET A 144 4.67 3.84 13.24
CA MET A 144 3.98 2.98 12.28
C MET A 144 4.68 1.64 12.09
N GLY A 145 5.96 1.54 12.46
CA GLY A 145 6.68 0.28 12.47
C GLY A 145 8.16 0.46 12.78
N ARG A 146 8.73 -0.51 13.52
CA ARG A 146 10.18 -0.72 13.62
C ARG A 146 10.52 -1.94 12.79
N TRP A 147 11.35 -1.75 11.77
CA TRP A 147 11.53 -2.73 10.72
C TRP A 147 13.00 -2.96 10.36
N ALA A 148 13.35 -4.22 10.13
CA ALA A 148 14.60 -4.68 9.57
C ALA A 148 14.33 -5.83 8.58
N SER A 149 15.22 -6.04 7.62
CA SER A 149 15.12 -7.07 6.57
C SER A 149 15.35 -8.45 7.19
N GLY A 150 16.31 -8.57 8.10
CA GLY A 150 16.53 -9.75 8.94
C GLY A 150 15.96 -9.59 10.35
N ASP A 151 16.03 -10.65 11.16
CA ASP A 151 15.45 -10.70 12.52
C ASP A 151 16.49 -10.79 13.65
N GLN A 152 17.76 -10.53 13.33
CA GLN A 152 18.89 -10.65 14.27
C GLN A 152 19.26 -9.32 14.95
N ASP A 153 18.96 -8.20 14.30
CA ASP A 153 19.29 -6.86 14.79
C ASP A 153 18.24 -6.34 15.77
N ILE A 154 16.98 -6.46 15.36
CA ILE A 154 15.78 -6.21 16.15
C ILE A 154 14.72 -7.26 15.80
N ARG A 155 13.79 -7.50 16.71
CA ARG A 155 12.51 -8.15 16.42
C ARG A 155 11.56 -7.10 15.86
N ARG A 156 11.26 -7.19 14.56
CA ARG A 156 10.32 -6.29 13.87
C ARG A 156 9.03 -6.17 14.65
N THR A 157 8.52 -4.95 14.81
CA THR A 157 7.41 -4.74 15.72
C THR A 157 6.60 -3.49 15.39
N SER A 158 5.28 -3.63 15.46
CA SER A 158 4.36 -2.52 15.70
C SER A 158 4.48 -2.03 17.15
N VAL A 159 3.76 -0.96 17.50
CA VAL A 159 3.72 -0.42 18.86
C VAL A 159 2.26 -0.28 19.31
N ASN A 160 1.93 -0.98 20.40
CA ASN A 160 0.58 -1.01 20.97
C ASN A 160 0.21 0.30 21.69
N ARG A 161 -1.10 0.51 21.84
CA ARG A 161 -1.70 1.56 22.69
C ARG A 161 -1.25 2.98 22.32
N GLN A 162 -1.15 3.24 21.02
CA GLN A 162 -0.90 4.58 20.50
C GLN A 162 -2.24 5.19 20.09
N GLY A 163 -2.52 6.39 20.60
CA GLY A 163 -3.72 7.13 20.24
C GLY A 163 -3.82 8.44 21.00
N ASP A 164 -4.87 9.18 20.69
CA ASP A 164 -5.29 10.42 21.33
C ASP A 164 -6.83 10.43 21.44
N PRO A 165 -7.50 11.55 21.80
CA PRO A 165 -8.96 11.57 21.91
C PRO A 165 -9.75 11.30 20.62
N TRP A 166 -9.11 11.33 19.43
CA TRP A 166 -9.77 11.25 18.13
C TRP A 166 -9.32 10.06 17.30
N SER A 167 -8.11 9.55 17.55
CA SER A 167 -7.48 8.55 16.71
C SER A 167 -6.74 7.48 17.50
N THR A 168 -6.68 6.29 16.92
CA THR A 168 -5.93 5.14 17.42
C THR A 168 -5.11 4.50 16.30
N ILE A 169 -3.95 3.94 16.64
CA ILE A 169 -3.20 3.05 15.75
C ILE A 169 -3.62 1.59 16.00
N TRP A 170 -4.19 0.97 14.97
CA TRP A 170 -4.53 -0.45 14.92
C TRP A 170 -3.44 -1.22 14.19
N THR A 171 -2.44 -1.70 14.93
CA THR A 171 -1.23 -2.40 14.43
C THR A 171 -0.42 -1.60 13.42
N ASP A 172 -0.92 -1.44 12.19
CA ASP A 172 -0.31 -0.77 11.05
C ASP A 172 -1.17 0.38 10.45
N THR A 173 -2.38 0.58 10.97
CA THR A 173 -3.36 1.53 10.43
C THR A 173 -3.65 2.63 11.45
N PHE A 174 -3.43 3.89 11.06
CA PHE A 174 -4.04 5.03 11.75
C PHE A 174 -5.54 5.05 11.42
N SER A 175 -6.38 5.17 12.44
CA SER A 175 -7.84 5.27 12.28
C SER A 175 -8.40 6.38 13.16
N ILE A 176 -9.32 7.16 12.61
CA ILE A 176 -10.22 8.01 13.39
C ILE A 176 -11.24 7.11 14.09
N ASP A 177 -11.44 7.32 15.39
CA ASP A 177 -12.27 6.45 16.22
C ASP A 177 -13.77 6.72 16.03
N ASP A 178 -14.16 7.99 15.82
CA ASP A 178 -15.53 8.41 15.51
C ASP A 178 -15.56 9.38 14.31
N VAL A 179 -15.69 8.80 13.12
CA VAL A 179 -15.80 9.54 11.85
C VAL A 179 -17.02 10.46 11.84
N ALA A 180 -18.13 10.06 12.48
CA ALA A 180 -19.34 10.87 12.55
C ALA A 180 -19.19 12.11 13.44
N GLY A 181 -18.24 12.08 14.39
CA GLY A 181 -17.83 13.22 15.20
C GLY A 181 -17.17 14.36 14.40
N GLY A 182 -16.72 14.09 13.17
CA GLY A 182 -16.28 15.10 12.21
C GLY A 182 -14.85 15.61 12.38
N VAL A 183 -14.10 15.13 13.39
CA VAL A 183 -12.65 15.38 13.51
C VAL A 183 -11.92 14.34 12.65
N LEU A 184 -11.29 14.82 11.57
CA LEU A 184 -10.71 13.95 10.53
C LEU A 184 -9.30 14.39 10.17
N LEU A 185 -8.50 13.49 9.59
CA LEU A 185 -7.12 13.74 9.19
C LEU A 185 -7.08 14.58 7.90
N ARG A 186 -6.51 15.78 7.95
CA ARG A 186 -6.42 16.68 6.77
C ARG A 186 -5.04 16.65 6.12
N ASP A 187 -4.00 16.68 6.94
CA ASP A 187 -2.61 16.67 6.51
C ASP A 187 -1.82 15.66 7.32
N TYR A 188 -0.69 15.20 6.79
CA TYR A 188 0.25 14.39 7.54
C TYR A 188 1.71 14.67 7.18
N GLN A 189 2.62 14.23 8.04
CA GLN A 189 4.05 14.11 7.78
C GLN A 189 4.49 12.70 8.10
N LEU A 190 5.51 12.21 7.37
CA LEU A 190 6.21 10.98 7.70
C LEU A 190 7.64 11.30 8.14
N ARG A 191 8.10 10.59 9.16
CA ARG A 191 9.48 10.63 9.63
C ARG A 191 10.08 9.24 9.53
N VAL A 192 11.29 9.19 8.99
CA VAL A 192 12.08 7.97 8.83
C VAL A 192 13.33 8.15 9.67
N THR A 193 13.48 7.32 10.70
CA THR A 193 14.70 7.25 11.50
C THR A 193 15.50 6.02 11.09
N LEU A 194 16.73 6.24 10.64
CA LEU A 194 17.65 5.22 10.16
C LEU A 194 18.64 4.91 11.28
N TYR A 195 18.84 3.62 11.58
CA TYR A 195 19.74 3.17 12.63
C TYR A 195 20.85 2.28 12.07
N ARG A 196 22.06 2.44 12.59
CA ARG A 196 23.19 1.51 12.36
C ARG A 196 24.04 1.36 13.62
N GLU A 197 24.73 0.24 13.76
CA GLU A 197 25.67 0.05 14.86
C GLU A 197 26.79 1.13 14.81
N PRO A 198 27.19 1.70 15.97
CA PRO A 198 28.28 2.68 16.03
C PRO A 198 29.58 2.14 15.41
N GLY A 199 30.21 2.93 14.54
CA GLY A 199 31.46 2.56 13.86
C GLY A 199 31.31 1.67 12.63
N GLN A 200 30.10 1.20 12.32
CA GLN A 200 29.84 0.40 11.12
C GLN A 200 29.78 1.27 9.85
N TRP A 201 30.29 0.74 8.73
CA TRP A 201 30.25 1.41 7.43
C TRP A 201 28.96 1.12 6.63
N ARG A 202 28.38 -0.08 6.78
CA ARG A 202 27.08 -0.40 6.19
C ARG A 202 26.00 0.48 6.83
N SER A 203 25.00 0.84 6.05
CA SER A 203 23.95 1.76 6.45
C SER A 203 22.65 1.31 5.82
N PRO A 204 21.51 1.49 6.52
CA PRO A 204 20.23 1.21 5.91
C PRO A 204 19.97 2.25 4.82
N ARG A 205 19.17 1.85 3.84
CA ARG A 205 18.76 2.71 2.73
C ARG A 205 17.26 2.61 2.53
N VAL A 206 16.60 3.76 2.43
CA VAL A 206 15.17 3.86 2.11
C VAL A 206 15.01 4.55 0.77
N TRP A 207 14.30 3.93 -0.19
CA TRP A 207 14.08 4.52 -1.52
C TRP A 207 12.63 4.84 -1.84
N MET A 208 11.70 4.44 -0.97
CA MET A 208 10.33 4.92 -0.99
C MET A 208 9.81 5.01 0.44
N VAL A 209 9.14 6.11 0.76
CA VAL A 209 8.22 6.19 1.90
C VAL A 209 6.95 6.87 1.40
N GLY A 210 5.79 6.41 1.84
CA GLY A 210 4.51 6.95 1.42
C GLY A 210 3.38 6.47 2.29
N ALA A 211 2.19 6.95 2.01
CA ALA A 211 0.99 6.53 2.71
C ALA A 211 -0.21 6.45 1.77
N MET A 212 -1.02 5.42 1.99
CA MET A 212 -2.41 5.41 1.55
C MET A 212 -3.22 6.17 2.60
N SER A 213 -4.08 7.08 2.16
CA SER A 213 -5.08 7.73 3.00
C SER A 213 -6.46 7.54 2.38
N SER A 214 -7.48 7.34 3.22
CA SER A 214 -8.83 7.08 2.73
C SER A 214 -9.93 7.64 3.61
N LEU A 215 -11.06 7.93 2.97
CA LEU A 215 -12.37 8.10 3.60
C LEU A 215 -13.32 7.17 2.84
N VAL A 216 -13.64 6.03 3.45
CA VAL A 216 -14.56 5.04 2.86
C VAL A 216 -15.80 4.97 3.76
N PRO A 217 -17.01 5.18 3.22
CA PRO A 217 -18.22 5.16 4.04
C PRO A 217 -18.50 3.76 4.61
N ASP A 218 -19.25 3.72 5.70
CA ASP A 218 -19.83 2.49 6.23
C ASP A 218 -20.81 1.89 5.21
N ARG A 219 -20.49 0.71 4.71
CA ARG A 219 -21.30 0.02 3.70
C ARG A 219 -21.21 -1.50 3.84
N PHE A 220 -22.35 -2.16 3.67
CA PHE A 220 -22.49 -3.63 3.64
C PHE A 220 -22.49 -4.21 2.22
N THR A 221 -22.81 -3.37 1.25
CA THR A 221 -22.82 -3.67 -0.18
C THR A 221 -22.08 -2.56 -0.93
N VAL A 222 -21.73 -2.80 -2.19
CA VAL A 222 -20.97 -1.84 -3.00
C VAL A 222 -21.55 -1.73 -4.41
N PRO A 223 -21.37 -0.58 -5.08
CA PRO A 223 -21.62 -0.49 -6.50
C PRO A 223 -20.71 -1.46 -7.26
N LEU A 224 -21.31 -2.31 -8.10
CA LEU A 224 -20.55 -3.26 -8.90
C LEU A 224 -19.83 -2.56 -10.06
N SER A 225 -18.62 -3.00 -10.32
CA SER A 225 -17.81 -2.55 -11.45
C SER A 225 -18.37 -3.03 -12.81
N LYS A 226 -18.02 -2.32 -13.90
CA LYS A 226 -18.52 -2.64 -15.24
C LYS A 226 -17.85 -3.88 -15.85
N GLY A 227 -16.58 -4.09 -15.51
CA GLY A 227 -15.71 -5.15 -16.03
C GLY A 227 -15.32 -4.99 -17.50
N ARG A 228 -14.89 -6.11 -18.10
CA ARG A 228 -14.51 -6.30 -19.51
C ARG A 228 -13.21 -5.62 -19.94
N ILE A 229 -12.34 -5.27 -18.99
CA ILE A 229 -11.00 -4.71 -19.23
C ILE A 229 -9.96 -5.83 -19.37
N ALA A 230 -10.07 -6.90 -18.58
CA ALA A 230 -9.13 -8.03 -18.54
C ALA A 230 -9.80 -9.40 -18.48
N TRP A 231 -11.08 -9.50 -18.85
CA TRP A 231 -11.78 -10.80 -18.95
C TRP A 231 -11.07 -11.75 -19.92
N GLY A 232 -10.97 -13.02 -19.54
CA GLY A 232 -10.23 -14.06 -20.25
C GLY A 232 -8.71 -13.99 -20.10
N ARG A 233 -8.20 -13.15 -19.19
CA ARG A 233 -6.76 -13.03 -18.89
C ARG A 233 -6.46 -13.63 -17.53
N GLU A 234 -5.45 -14.49 -17.48
CA GLU A 234 -4.92 -15.08 -16.26
C GLU A 234 -3.39 -14.99 -16.29
N LEU A 235 -2.81 -14.51 -15.20
CA LEU A 235 -1.37 -14.41 -14.99
C LEU A 235 -0.86 -15.71 -14.38
N SER A 236 0.28 -16.19 -14.87
CA SER A 236 0.93 -17.41 -14.38
C SER A 236 1.68 -17.17 -13.07
N VAL A 237 0.96 -16.77 -12.03
CA VAL A 237 1.50 -16.61 -10.68
C VAL A 237 1.69 -18.01 -10.05
N PRO A 238 2.86 -18.30 -9.44
CA PRO A 238 3.08 -19.51 -8.67
C PRO A 238 1.99 -19.73 -7.61
N ARG A 239 1.76 -20.98 -7.23
CA ARG A 239 0.68 -21.39 -6.34
C ARG A 239 1.27 -21.99 -5.07
N TYR A 240 1.04 -21.32 -3.95
CA TYR A 240 1.43 -21.79 -2.64
C TYR A 240 0.21 -21.82 -1.72
N SER A 241 0.02 -22.97 -1.08
CA SER A 241 -0.93 -23.16 0.00
C SER A 241 -0.25 -22.82 1.32
N GLN A 242 -0.94 -22.10 2.19
CA GLN A 242 -0.49 -21.90 3.56
C GLN A 242 -0.76 -23.15 4.42
N ASN A 243 -1.85 -23.88 4.16
CA ASN A 243 -2.30 -24.97 5.04
C ASN A 243 -1.38 -26.20 5.00
N ILE A 244 -0.57 -26.37 3.95
CA ILE A 244 0.47 -27.43 3.97
C ILE A 244 1.59 -27.15 4.98
N HIS A 245 1.64 -25.93 5.52
CA HIS A 245 2.56 -25.52 6.57
C HIS A 245 1.93 -25.52 7.96
N GLU A 246 0.74 -26.10 8.12
CA GLU A 246 0.06 -26.20 9.41
C GLU A 246 0.97 -26.88 10.45
N GLY A 247 1.17 -26.20 11.59
CA GLY A 247 2.08 -26.63 12.65
C GLY A 247 3.59 -26.51 12.36
N HIS A 248 4.00 -26.01 11.19
CA HIS A 248 5.41 -25.65 10.95
C HIS A 248 5.73 -24.35 11.68
N TYR A 249 6.83 -24.34 12.45
CA TYR A 249 7.31 -23.15 13.18
C TYR A 249 6.19 -22.40 13.94
N PRO A 250 5.56 -23.06 14.93
CA PRO A 250 4.38 -22.52 15.63
C PRO A 250 4.65 -21.20 16.37
N GLU A 251 5.92 -20.84 16.60
CA GLU A 251 6.32 -19.52 17.11
C GLU A 251 5.97 -18.36 16.16
N TYR A 252 5.61 -18.63 14.91
CA TYR A 252 5.14 -17.65 13.96
C TYR A 252 3.62 -17.81 13.75
N ASP A 253 2.80 -17.44 14.74
CA ASP A 253 1.32 -17.45 14.65
C ASP A 253 0.70 -18.85 14.47
N GLY A 254 1.22 -19.85 15.21
CA GLY A 254 0.69 -21.23 15.19
C GLY A 254 1.14 -22.07 13.98
N GLY A 255 1.65 -21.43 12.93
CA GLY A 255 2.09 -22.06 11.69
C GLY A 255 1.28 -21.60 10.49
N GLY A 256 1.32 -22.39 9.42
CA GLY A 256 0.70 -22.10 8.12
C GLY A 256 -0.76 -21.61 8.17
N GLU A 257 -1.54 -21.96 9.18
CA GLU A 257 -2.95 -21.61 9.34
C GLU A 257 -3.20 -20.09 9.37
N ALA A 258 -2.20 -19.28 9.74
CA ALA A 258 -2.28 -17.82 9.76
C ALA A 258 -1.36 -17.12 8.73
N TRP A 259 -0.76 -17.86 7.80
CA TRP A 259 0.25 -17.35 6.87
C TRP A 259 -0.30 -16.87 5.52
N CYS A 260 -1.58 -16.51 5.43
CA CYS A 260 -2.20 -16.05 4.18
C CYS A 260 -1.46 -14.87 3.51
N SER A 261 -1.03 -13.89 4.32
CA SER A 261 -0.34 -12.68 3.86
C SER A 261 1.08 -12.96 3.34
N PRO A 262 1.99 -13.62 4.10
CA PRO A 262 3.30 -13.97 3.58
C PRO A 262 3.24 -14.93 2.40
N THR A 263 2.31 -15.90 2.41
CA THR A 263 2.15 -16.84 1.28
C THR A 263 1.71 -16.11 0.01
N SER A 264 0.75 -15.19 0.11
CA SER A 264 0.31 -14.34 -1.00
C SER A 264 1.43 -13.42 -1.51
N THR A 265 2.19 -12.86 -0.58
CA THR A 265 3.33 -12.00 -0.89
C THR A 265 4.42 -12.76 -1.64
N GLU A 266 4.78 -13.96 -1.18
CA GLU A 266 5.80 -14.80 -1.81
C GLU A 266 5.38 -15.25 -3.21
N MET A 267 4.11 -15.63 -3.42
CA MET A 267 3.58 -15.93 -4.75
C MET A 267 3.83 -14.78 -5.76
N VAL A 268 3.63 -13.53 -5.35
CA VAL A 268 3.83 -12.37 -6.24
C VAL A 268 5.31 -11.99 -6.38
N VAL A 269 6.12 -12.15 -5.34
CA VAL A 269 7.59 -11.98 -5.42
C VAL A 269 8.18 -12.96 -6.44
N GLU A 270 7.78 -14.23 -6.38
CA GLU A 270 8.22 -15.30 -7.29
C GLU A 270 7.69 -15.13 -8.72
N TYR A 271 6.46 -14.63 -8.89
CA TYR A 271 5.95 -14.24 -10.21
C TYR A 271 6.87 -13.24 -10.92
N TRP A 272 7.54 -12.35 -10.19
CA TRP A 272 8.52 -11.41 -10.73
C TRP A 272 9.95 -11.97 -10.86
N GLY A 273 10.14 -13.27 -10.65
CA GLY A 273 11.42 -13.97 -10.74
C GLY A 273 12.39 -13.55 -9.64
N ARG A 274 11.87 -13.28 -8.43
CA ARG A 274 12.66 -13.08 -7.21
C ARG A 274 12.25 -14.13 -6.20
N ARG A 275 13.15 -14.50 -5.30
CA ARG A 275 12.91 -15.44 -4.20
C ARG A 275 14.04 -15.33 -3.20
N PRO A 276 13.84 -15.75 -1.93
CA PRO A 276 14.93 -16.06 -1.03
C PRO A 276 15.96 -17.00 -1.69
N SER A 277 17.23 -16.81 -1.36
CA SER A 277 18.28 -17.72 -1.78
C SER A 277 18.23 -19.04 -0.99
N ASP A 278 18.98 -20.03 -1.46
CA ASP A 278 19.12 -21.30 -0.72
C ASP A 278 19.80 -21.09 0.64
N GLU A 279 20.67 -20.06 0.78
CA GLU A 279 21.26 -19.66 2.05
C GLU A 279 20.22 -19.04 2.99
N ASP A 280 19.37 -18.16 2.46
CA ASP A 280 18.28 -17.52 3.23
C ASP A 280 17.27 -18.54 3.78
N THR A 281 17.11 -19.66 3.08
CA THR A 281 16.18 -20.74 3.43
C THR A 281 16.84 -21.94 4.11
N ALA A 282 18.16 -21.93 4.30
CA ALA A 282 18.90 -23.07 4.88
C ALA A 282 18.52 -23.41 6.33
N TRP A 283 17.83 -22.51 7.03
CA TRP A 283 17.29 -22.74 8.37
C TRP A 283 15.99 -23.56 8.37
N VAL A 284 15.33 -23.66 7.21
CA VAL A 284 14.07 -24.39 7.08
C VAL A 284 14.34 -25.89 7.12
N ASP A 285 13.51 -26.64 7.84
CA ASP A 285 13.58 -28.09 7.89
C ASP A 285 13.43 -28.63 6.46
N PRO A 286 14.40 -29.41 5.95
CA PRO A 286 14.38 -29.87 4.56
C PRO A 286 13.23 -30.83 4.25
N THR A 287 12.50 -31.32 5.26
CA THR A 287 11.28 -32.12 5.09
C THR A 287 10.04 -31.27 4.81
N TYR A 288 10.08 -29.97 5.09
CA TYR A 288 8.97 -29.06 4.83
C TYR A 288 8.99 -28.58 3.36
N PRO A 289 7.82 -28.58 2.68
CA PRO A 289 7.71 -28.02 1.35
C PRO A 289 7.88 -26.49 1.39
N ASP A 290 8.06 -25.90 0.21
CA ASP A 290 8.01 -24.46 -0.04
C ASP A 290 8.76 -23.63 1.01
N PRO A 291 10.09 -23.81 1.13
CA PRO A 291 10.87 -23.14 2.17
C PRO A 291 10.84 -21.61 2.07
N THR A 292 10.51 -21.07 0.89
CA THR A 292 10.32 -19.63 0.67
C THR A 292 9.09 -19.09 1.42
N VAL A 293 8.01 -19.87 1.59
CA VAL A 293 6.84 -19.49 2.38
C VAL A 293 7.17 -19.42 3.87
N ASN A 294 7.87 -20.44 4.40
CA ASN A 294 8.35 -20.43 5.79
C ASN A 294 9.29 -19.22 6.04
N HIS A 295 10.19 -18.94 5.09
CA HIS A 295 11.07 -17.78 5.14
C HIS A 295 10.28 -16.47 5.14
N ALA A 296 9.31 -16.30 4.25
CA ALA A 296 8.46 -15.12 4.21
C ALA A 296 7.71 -14.91 5.53
N ALA A 297 7.11 -15.95 6.12
CA ALA A 297 6.41 -15.87 7.40
C ALA A 297 7.32 -15.36 8.53
N ARG A 298 8.52 -15.92 8.66
CA ARG A 298 9.53 -15.44 9.62
C ARG A 298 9.95 -13.99 9.35
N MET A 299 10.11 -13.61 8.08
CA MET A 299 10.62 -12.30 7.70
C MET A 299 9.59 -11.17 7.75
N VAL A 300 8.30 -11.49 7.82
CA VAL A 300 7.22 -10.50 8.00
C VAL A 300 6.63 -10.48 9.41
N TYR A 301 7.00 -11.44 10.26
CA TYR A 301 6.44 -11.56 11.61
C TYR A 301 6.57 -10.27 12.42
N ASP A 302 5.45 -9.78 12.93
CA ASP A 302 5.36 -8.65 13.85
C ASP A 302 5.18 -9.19 15.26
N TYR A 303 6.21 -9.01 16.10
CA TYR A 303 6.26 -9.60 17.44
C TYR A 303 5.32 -8.94 18.45
N THR A 304 4.84 -7.71 18.21
CA THR A 304 3.82 -7.08 19.08
C THR A 304 2.40 -7.46 18.65
N TYR A 305 2.19 -7.58 17.34
CA TYR A 305 0.93 -8.09 16.79
C TYR A 305 0.75 -9.59 17.04
N ASP A 306 1.88 -10.30 17.19
CA ASP A 306 1.95 -11.77 17.30
C ASP A 306 1.42 -12.47 16.05
N GLY A 307 1.79 -11.94 14.87
CA GLY A 307 1.27 -12.44 13.61
C GLY A 307 2.04 -12.00 12.37
N ALA A 308 1.80 -12.71 11.27
CA ALA A 308 2.39 -12.42 9.96
C ALA A 308 1.51 -11.49 9.08
N GLY A 309 0.40 -11.00 9.64
CA GLY A 309 -0.63 -10.22 8.95
C GLY A 309 -0.39 -8.72 8.87
N ASN A 310 0.72 -8.17 9.38
CA ASN A 310 1.04 -6.73 9.28
C ASN A 310 1.29 -6.35 7.81
N TRP A 311 0.44 -5.48 7.23
CA TRP A 311 0.42 -5.25 5.78
C TRP A 311 1.69 -4.52 5.28
N PRO A 312 2.13 -3.42 5.92
CA PRO A 312 3.38 -2.78 5.54
C PRO A 312 4.61 -3.67 5.69
N PHE A 313 4.65 -4.59 6.65
CA PHE A 313 5.79 -5.50 6.81
C PHE A 313 5.91 -6.47 5.64
N ASN A 314 4.78 -6.99 5.12
CA ASN A 314 4.74 -7.82 3.92
C ASN A 314 5.22 -7.06 2.67
N THR A 315 4.76 -5.83 2.48
CA THR A 315 5.20 -5.01 1.34
C THR A 315 6.67 -4.58 1.47
N ALA A 316 7.14 -4.24 2.66
CA ALA A 316 8.56 -3.96 2.90
C ALA A 316 9.45 -5.19 2.65
N TYR A 317 9.02 -6.39 3.06
CA TYR A 317 9.69 -7.65 2.72
C TYR A 317 9.76 -7.86 1.20
N ALA A 318 8.64 -7.72 0.48
CA ALA A 318 8.63 -7.83 -0.98
C ALA A 318 9.57 -6.83 -1.65
N ALA A 319 9.62 -5.59 -1.15
CA ALA A 319 10.49 -4.55 -1.68
C ALA A 319 11.98 -4.80 -1.38
N SER A 320 12.32 -5.58 -0.36
CA SER A 320 13.72 -5.93 -0.06
C SER A 320 14.38 -6.73 -1.19
N PHE A 321 13.59 -7.42 -2.03
CA PHE A 321 14.11 -8.15 -3.17
C PHE A 321 14.60 -7.22 -4.29
N PRO A 322 15.73 -7.55 -4.95
CA PRO A 322 16.35 -6.68 -5.95
C PRO A 322 15.41 -6.21 -7.05
N GLY A 323 15.11 -4.91 -7.02
CA GLY A 323 14.36 -4.22 -8.06
C GLY A 323 12.84 -4.33 -7.96
N LEU A 324 12.29 -4.85 -6.87
CA LEU A 324 10.87 -4.73 -6.58
C LEU A 324 10.57 -3.43 -5.81
N ASP A 325 9.42 -2.85 -6.11
CA ASP A 325 8.76 -1.86 -5.29
C ASP A 325 7.40 -2.42 -4.87
N ALA A 326 7.02 -2.16 -3.62
CA ALA A 326 5.74 -2.56 -3.09
C ALA A 326 5.11 -1.46 -2.23
N PHE A 327 3.80 -1.50 -2.04
CA PHE A 327 3.10 -0.68 -1.05
C PHE A 327 1.68 -1.20 -0.83
N VAL A 328 1.08 -0.77 0.29
CA VAL A 328 -0.33 -0.99 0.60
C VAL A 328 -1.14 0.18 0.06
N THR A 329 -2.27 -0.11 -0.56
CA THR A 329 -3.26 0.90 -0.98
C THR A 329 -4.68 0.37 -0.77
N ARG A 330 -5.68 1.18 -1.12
CA ARG A 330 -7.05 0.71 -1.37
C ARG A 330 -7.34 0.89 -2.86
N LEU A 331 -8.15 0.03 -3.46
CA LEU A 331 -8.62 0.21 -4.84
C LEU A 331 -10.12 0.45 -4.84
N HIS A 332 -10.62 1.16 -5.86
CA HIS A 332 -12.02 1.58 -5.91
C HIS A 332 -12.96 0.47 -6.36
N SER A 333 -12.48 -0.46 -7.19
CA SER A 333 -13.32 -1.43 -7.88
C SER A 333 -12.51 -2.57 -8.51
N LEU A 334 -13.18 -3.63 -8.94
CA LEU A 334 -12.54 -4.66 -9.77
C LEU A 334 -12.12 -4.13 -11.14
N ASP A 335 -12.65 -3.00 -11.64
CA ASP A 335 -12.12 -2.38 -12.87
C ASP A 335 -10.66 -1.93 -12.68
N ASP A 336 -10.29 -1.49 -11.48
CA ASP A 336 -8.89 -1.15 -11.16
C ASP A 336 -8.00 -2.38 -11.12
N VAL A 337 -8.49 -3.47 -10.53
CA VAL A 337 -7.82 -4.77 -10.54
C VAL A 337 -7.64 -5.27 -11.97
N GLU A 338 -8.67 -5.19 -12.81
CA GLU A 338 -8.56 -5.57 -14.22
C GLU A 338 -7.52 -4.73 -14.98
N ARG A 339 -7.40 -3.43 -14.71
CA ARG A 339 -6.34 -2.59 -15.30
C ARG A 339 -4.95 -3.07 -14.89
N LEU A 340 -4.77 -3.46 -13.63
CA LEU A 340 -3.51 -4.01 -13.11
C LEU A 340 -3.21 -5.38 -13.74
N ILE A 341 -4.18 -6.29 -13.80
CA ILE A 341 -4.06 -7.60 -14.46
C ILE A 341 -3.75 -7.46 -15.95
N ARG A 342 -4.41 -6.53 -16.65
CA ARG A 342 -4.11 -6.20 -18.05
C ARG A 342 -2.67 -5.73 -18.23
N ALA A 343 -2.14 -4.97 -17.28
CA ALA A 343 -0.73 -4.57 -17.25
C ALA A 343 0.22 -5.70 -16.81
N GLY A 344 -0.30 -6.85 -16.39
CA GLY A 344 0.47 -8.00 -15.92
C GLY A 344 0.95 -7.86 -14.48
N ILE A 345 0.21 -7.15 -13.64
CA ILE A 345 0.47 -6.95 -12.22
C ILE A 345 -0.61 -7.70 -11.43
N PRO A 346 -0.26 -8.82 -10.76
CA PRO A 346 -1.16 -9.48 -9.81
C PRO A 346 -1.49 -8.55 -8.64
N VAL A 347 -2.65 -8.74 -8.02
CA VAL A 347 -3.11 -7.87 -6.93
C VAL A 347 -3.39 -8.74 -5.71
N ILE A 348 -2.74 -8.44 -4.59
CA ILE A 348 -3.05 -9.11 -3.33
C ILE A 348 -4.21 -8.34 -2.69
N THR A 349 -5.30 -9.00 -2.31
CA THR A 349 -6.49 -8.35 -1.74
C THR A 349 -6.81 -8.92 -0.37
N SER A 350 -7.17 -8.06 0.59
CA SER A 350 -7.67 -8.46 1.90
C SER A 350 -9.16 -8.78 1.85
N GLN A 351 -9.60 -9.83 2.53
CA GLN A 351 -10.95 -10.36 2.46
C GLN A 351 -11.53 -10.70 3.82
N SER A 352 -12.84 -10.53 3.95
CA SER A 352 -13.60 -10.88 5.16
C SER A 352 -15.04 -11.27 4.80
N PHE A 353 -15.38 -12.53 5.04
CA PHE A 353 -16.66 -13.11 4.59
C PHE A 353 -17.08 -14.31 5.43
N LEU A 354 -18.39 -14.56 5.48
CA LEU A 354 -18.96 -15.84 5.88
C LEU A 354 -18.93 -16.79 4.69
N ALA A 355 -18.89 -18.11 4.96
CA ALA A 355 -18.88 -19.12 3.91
C ALA A 355 -20.07 -19.01 2.94
N SER A 356 -21.20 -18.47 3.40
CA SER A 356 -22.40 -18.25 2.58
C SER A 356 -22.36 -17.00 1.70
N GLU A 357 -21.31 -16.17 1.81
CA GLU A 357 -21.20 -14.90 1.07
C GLU A 357 -20.27 -15.00 -0.15
N LEU A 358 -19.49 -16.08 -0.26
CA LEU A 358 -18.56 -16.32 -1.36
C LEU A 358 -18.65 -17.78 -1.81
N ASP A 359 -19.49 -18.03 -2.81
CA ASP A 359 -19.75 -19.35 -3.34
C ASP A 359 -18.45 -19.96 -3.90
N GLY A 360 -18.22 -21.22 -3.58
CA GLY A 360 -17.02 -21.96 -3.96
C GLY A 360 -15.86 -21.86 -2.97
N ALA A 361 -15.86 -20.92 -2.02
CA ALA A 361 -14.80 -20.82 -1.02
C ALA A 361 -14.83 -22.00 -0.04
N ASN A 362 -16.02 -22.44 0.40
CA ASN A 362 -16.23 -23.53 1.35
C ASN A 362 -15.70 -23.30 2.78
N TYR A 363 -15.32 -22.07 3.13
CA TYR A 363 -14.96 -21.64 4.48
C TYR A 363 -15.35 -20.17 4.69
N GLY A 364 -15.27 -19.66 5.93
CA GLY A 364 -15.44 -18.25 6.24
C GLY A 364 -14.23 -17.70 7.00
N THR A 365 -14.03 -16.39 6.96
CA THR A 365 -12.87 -15.74 7.58
C THR A 365 -13.20 -14.34 8.10
N SER A 366 -12.56 -13.93 9.19
CA SER A 366 -12.55 -12.55 9.68
C SER A 366 -11.53 -11.66 8.97
N GLY A 367 -10.51 -12.25 8.35
CA GLY A 367 -9.44 -11.56 7.64
C GLY A 367 -8.59 -12.60 6.93
N HIS A 368 -8.35 -12.40 5.64
CA HIS A 368 -7.59 -13.34 4.82
C HIS A 368 -7.04 -12.63 3.58
N LEU A 369 -5.87 -13.04 3.08
CA LEU A 369 -5.25 -12.43 1.91
C LEU A 369 -5.30 -13.41 0.73
N PHE A 370 -5.69 -12.89 -0.42
CA PHE A 370 -5.75 -13.59 -1.71
C PHE A 370 -4.83 -12.95 -2.73
N VAL A 371 -4.44 -13.68 -3.77
CA VAL A 371 -3.87 -13.07 -4.98
C VAL A 371 -4.87 -13.16 -6.12
N VAL A 372 -5.41 -12.02 -6.57
CA VAL A 372 -6.13 -11.97 -7.84
C VAL A 372 -5.11 -12.10 -8.97
N VAL A 373 -5.28 -13.15 -9.78
CA VAL A 373 -4.38 -13.48 -10.88
C VAL A 373 -5.04 -13.28 -12.24
N GLY A 374 -6.36 -13.11 -12.29
CA GLY A 374 -7.06 -13.02 -13.57
C GLY A 374 -8.57 -12.94 -13.46
N PHE A 375 -9.21 -13.06 -14.62
CA PHE A 375 -10.65 -13.12 -14.77
C PHE A 375 -11.02 -14.15 -15.83
N THR A 376 -12.12 -14.88 -15.63
CA THR A 376 -12.69 -15.79 -16.65
C THR A 376 -13.18 -15.00 -17.87
N ALA A 377 -13.59 -15.71 -18.93
CA ALA A 377 -14.18 -15.06 -20.11
C ALA A 377 -15.50 -14.34 -19.78
N GLU A 378 -16.19 -14.80 -18.74
CA GLU A 378 -17.46 -14.29 -18.23
C GLU A 378 -17.29 -13.19 -17.17
N GLY A 379 -16.07 -13.01 -16.66
CA GLY A 379 -15.71 -11.92 -15.75
C GLY A 379 -15.62 -12.28 -14.27
N ASP A 380 -15.75 -13.57 -13.93
CA ASP A 380 -15.52 -14.08 -12.58
C ASP A 380 -14.05 -14.01 -12.21
N VAL A 381 -13.77 -13.83 -10.93
CA VAL A 381 -12.43 -13.51 -10.44
C VAL A 381 -11.63 -14.80 -10.30
N VAL A 382 -10.49 -14.89 -10.99
CA VAL A 382 -9.54 -16.00 -10.81
C VAL A 382 -8.53 -15.61 -9.75
N VAL A 383 -8.43 -16.43 -8.71
CA VAL A 383 -7.67 -16.16 -7.50
C VAL A 383 -6.74 -17.32 -7.19
N ASN A 384 -5.51 -17.04 -6.79
CA ASN A 384 -4.70 -17.97 -6.01
C ASN A 384 -5.02 -17.73 -4.53
N ASP A 385 -5.79 -18.63 -3.94
CA ASP A 385 -6.23 -18.62 -2.55
C ASP A 385 -5.32 -19.52 -1.70
N PRO A 386 -4.48 -18.94 -0.81
CA PRO A 386 -3.54 -19.74 -0.04
C PRO A 386 -4.22 -20.65 0.98
N ALA A 387 -5.47 -20.42 1.39
CA ALA A 387 -6.21 -21.28 2.34
C ALA A 387 -6.75 -22.56 1.69
N SER A 388 -5.89 -23.25 0.94
CA SER A 388 -6.20 -24.45 0.17
C SER A 388 -5.48 -25.66 0.75
N SER A 389 -5.99 -26.88 0.58
CA SER A 389 -5.39 -28.10 1.15
C SER A 389 -4.07 -28.54 0.51
N SER A 390 -3.72 -27.98 -0.66
CA SER A 390 -2.49 -28.26 -1.40
C SER A 390 -2.23 -27.15 -2.42
N ASN A 391 -1.00 -27.06 -2.96
CA ASN A 391 -0.64 -26.10 -4.00
C ASN A 391 -1.49 -26.24 -5.27
N ASP A 392 -1.90 -27.47 -5.63
CA ASP A 392 -2.75 -27.71 -6.80
C ASP A 392 -4.17 -27.15 -6.61
N ALA A 393 -4.66 -27.11 -5.37
CA ALA A 393 -5.99 -26.61 -5.02
C ALA A 393 -6.06 -25.08 -4.84
N VAL A 394 -4.93 -24.37 -4.89
CA VAL A 394 -4.85 -22.91 -4.65
C VAL A 394 -5.65 -22.09 -5.65
N ARG A 395 -5.77 -22.53 -6.91
CA ARG A 395 -6.47 -21.76 -7.93
C ARG A 395 -7.98 -21.93 -7.82
N ASN A 396 -8.67 -20.86 -7.45
CA ASN A 396 -10.12 -20.79 -7.32
C ASN A 396 -10.72 -19.75 -8.28
N VAL A 397 -12.01 -19.90 -8.57
CA VAL A 397 -12.79 -18.95 -9.36
C VAL A 397 -14.01 -18.56 -8.54
N TYR A 398 -14.15 -17.26 -8.27
CA TYR A 398 -15.22 -16.75 -7.43
C TYR A 398 -16.17 -15.84 -8.22
N PRO A 399 -17.50 -15.92 -7.97
CA PRO A 399 -18.46 -15.04 -8.62
C PRO A 399 -18.10 -13.57 -8.41
N ARG A 400 -18.05 -12.82 -9.52
CA ARG A 400 -17.58 -11.43 -9.51
C ARG A 400 -18.24 -10.55 -8.45
N GLU A 401 -19.57 -10.57 -8.42
CA GLU A 401 -20.36 -9.67 -7.57
C GLU A 401 -20.14 -9.95 -6.08
N GLN A 402 -20.05 -11.24 -5.73
CA GLN A 402 -19.78 -11.69 -4.37
C GLN A 402 -18.38 -11.28 -3.94
N PHE A 403 -17.37 -11.56 -4.77
CA PHE A 403 -15.98 -11.19 -4.51
C PHE A 403 -15.82 -9.67 -4.33
N GLU A 404 -16.36 -8.87 -5.25
CA GLU A 404 -16.28 -7.41 -5.19
C GLU A 404 -16.95 -6.86 -3.94
N THR A 405 -18.10 -7.41 -3.56
CA THR A 405 -18.82 -7.02 -2.36
C THR A 405 -18.04 -7.32 -1.08
N VAL A 406 -17.54 -8.56 -0.92
CA VAL A 406 -16.83 -8.94 0.31
C VAL A 406 -15.50 -8.22 0.46
N TRP A 407 -14.89 -7.82 -0.66
CA TRP A 407 -13.66 -7.02 -0.69
C TRP A 407 -13.90 -5.56 -0.35
N LEU A 408 -14.80 -4.88 -1.05
CA LEU A 408 -14.90 -3.41 -1.00
C LEU A 408 -15.78 -2.88 0.14
N ARG A 409 -16.60 -3.73 0.78
CA ARG A 409 -17.42 -3.33 1.93
C ARG A 409 -16.57 -3.05 3.17
N THR A 410 -17.01 -2.10 3.99
CA THR A 410 -16.35 -1.72 5.26
C THR A 410 -17.06 -2.30 6.47
N LYS A 411 -18.30 -2.79 6.31
CA LYS A 411 -19.08 -3.47 7.35
C LYS A 411 -19.61 -4.80 6.84
N ARG A 412 -19.74 -5.78 7.73
CA ARG A 412 -20.39 -7.06 7.47
C ARG A 412 -21.11 -7.59 8.70
N ILE A 413 -22.07 -8.48 8.48
CA ILE A 413 -22.64 -9.29 9.55
C ILE A 413 -21.69 -10.48 9.82
N ASN A 414 -21.30 -10.66 11.07
CA ASN A 414 -20.40 -11.73 11.49
C ASN A 414 -21.19 -13.00 11.88
N ALA A 415 -20.47 -14.08 12.19
CA ALA A 415 -21.08 -15.38 12.48
C ALA A 415 -22.00 -15.37 13.71
N SER A 416 -21.82 -14.41 14.64
CA SER A 416 -22.69 -14.25 15.81
C SER A 416 -23.89 -13.31 15.55
N GLY A 417 -24.06 -12.81 14.32
CA GLY A 417 -25.12 -11.86 13.95
C GLY A 417 -24.81 -10.38 14.29
N GLY A 418 -23.61 -10.08 14.79
CA GLY A 418 -23.16 -8.71 15.06
C GLY A 418 -22.51 -8.04 13.84
N VAL A 419 -22.18 -6.76 13.95
CA VAL A 419 -21.47 -6.02 12.89
C VAL A 419 -19.96 -6.07 13.14
N SER A 420 -19.19 -6.41 12.12
CA SER A 420 -17.72 -6.38 12.10
C SER A 420 -17.20 -5.58 10.91
N GLY A 421 -15.91 -5.21 10.95
CA GLY A 421 -15.23 -4.55 9.84
C GLY A 421 -15.08 -5.47 8.62
N GLY A 422 -15.13 -4.87 7.44
CA GLY A 422 -14.69 -5.46 6.17
C GLY A 422 -13.37 -4.84 5.71
N SER A 423 -12.82 -5.33 4.59
CA SER A 423 -11.51 -4.86 4.14
C SER A 423 -11.54 -3.42 3.60
N GLY A 424 -12.68 -2.98 3.05
CA GLY A 424 -12.84 -1.68 2.39
C GLY A 424 -11.95 -1.47 1.17
N GLY A 425 -11.51 -2.55 0.51
CA GLY A 425 -10.71 -2.49 -0.71
C GLY A 425 -9.19 -2.49 -0.52
N ILE A 426 -8.68 -2.86 0.66
CA ILE A 426 -7.23 -2.97 0.90
C ILE A 426 -6.59 -3.93 -0.09
N ALA A 427 -5.45 -3.51 -0.65
CA ALA A 427 -4.67 -4.27 -1.59
C ALA A 427 -3.16 -4.02 -1.45
N TYR A 428 -2.35 -5.03 -1.77
CA TYR A 428 -0.90 -4.85 -1.95
C TYR A 428 -0.58 -4.86 -3.42
N LEU A 429 0.26 -3.91 -3.82
CA LEU A 429 0.77 -3.83 -5.17
C LEU A 429 2.27 -4.03 -5.15
N ILE A 430 2.74 -5.03 -5.90
CA ILE A 430 4.16 -5.39 -5.99
C ILE A 430 4.52 -5.47 -7.47
N LYS A 431 5.55 -4.73 -7.88
CA LYS A 431 6.06 -4.78 -9.25
C LYS A 431 7.54 -4.41 -9.34
N PRO A 432 8.21 -4.72 -10.46
CA PRO A 432 9.51 -4.14 -10.75
C PRO A 432 9.45 -2.61 -10.85
N TRP A 433 10.46 -1.92 -10.32
CA TRP A 433 10.51 -0.45 -10.28
C TRP A 433 10.40 0.20 -11.67
N TRP A 434 10.96 -0.44 -12.70
CA TRP A 434 10.97 0.04 -14.08
C TRP A 434 9.63 -0.13 -14.81
N LYS A 435 8.74 -0.98 -14.30
CA LYS A 435 7.43 -1.21 -14.91
C LYS A 435 6.50 -0.05 -14.54
N PRO A 436 5.89 0.67 -15.49
CA PRO A 436 4.98 1.75 -15.14
C PRO A 436 3.68 1.22 -14.53
N TRP A 437 3.05 2.00 -13.65
CA TRP A 437 1.68 1.76 -13.25
C TRP A 437 0.71 2.07 -14.42
N PRO A 438 -0.45 1.40 -14.50
CA PRO A 438 -1.48 1.76 -15.47
C PRO A 438 -1.91 3.21 -15.27
N GLN A 439 -2.05 3.98 -16.36
CA GLN A 439 -2.60 5.33 -16.29
C GLN A 439 -4.12 5.26 -16.40
N ALA A 440 -4.81 5.51 -15.29
CA ALA A 440 -6.26 5.68 -15.25
C ALA A 440 -6.61 6.75 -14.22
N ALA A 441 -7.61 7.58 -14.54
CA ALA A 441 -8.10 8.58 -13.59
C ALA A 441 -8.61 7.87 -12.33
N GLY A 442 -8.16 8.31 -11.16
CA GLY A 442 -8.56 7.75 -9.86
C GLY A 442 -7.78 6.52 -9.39
N LEU A 443 -6.94 5.87 -10.21
CA LEU A 443 -6.16 4.71 -9.74
C LEU A 443 -5.09 5.17 -8.72
N PRO A 444 -5.12 4.70 -7.46
CA PRO A 444 -4.28 5.25 -6.39
C PRO A 444 -2.90 4.58 -6.31
N VAL A 445 -1.98 4.91 -7.25
CA VAL A 445 -0.67 4.25 -7.48
C VAL A 445 0.54 5.15 -7.82
#